data_AF-N9RA09-F1
#
_entry.id   AF-N9RA09-F1
#
_cell.length_a   1.000
_cell.length_b   1.000
_cell.length_c   1.000
_cell.angle_alpha   90.00
_cell.angle_beta   90.00
_cell.angle_gamma   90.00
#
_symmetry.space_group_name_H-M   'P 1'
#
loop_
_entity.id
_entity.type
_entity.pdbx_description
1 polymer ?
#
loop_
_entity_poly.entity_id
_entity_poly.type
_entity_poly.pdbx_seq_one_letter_code
_entity_poly.pdbx_strand_id
1 'polypeptide(L)'
;MSNLVTITAKFYDKSGSRIINLNVQSRYTGSSKANTQKTDPRGLFVFQASPNRTVEILAKPPNQKEYTVFKIINSSVSSSEANPVKVQLPKTIDEYRQIKQPMPTKGIVSTFFKVIDSNGKVMKNFPVQSRPKGKGNSPDKLTDDQGIVEVKSSPNRDIEVLVLASNDQFVLKSSVNSGNGSSQPILIKLGEPYSKFLSQSMIKILDRDGSDYIVEKTNVEMLIVESGKKYLYSISNGKLPLQSMVGQKLVFTVYKPDGKPLKPQPYMATRVKNNPAELRLDVDITKGTTAPNDPEINKPVNVDILITMEQMQKMWPKASVTKMQPILDELNRDLVGYKLDTRLRQAHFMAQVRQEVGSSFSLREQVEYMGPAALKQIGYYRTHPKQADLDGYKRGQGPANGEIIANRMYDDNYRGAKYKLGNTSPGDGWKYLGRGLKQLTGKSNYQDLTNMYSTIWADEKVDFVKNPELIEQPKYAVRSAIRFWLKFKLYEVADKGANGEQVDAITKVINEATDSYAARRMHFVQANKIFI
;
A
#
# COMPACT_ATOMS: atom_id res chain seq x y z
N MET A 1 10.02 60.84 -5.16
CA MET A 1 10.82 60.09 -4.18
C MET A 1 10.23 58.69 -4.07
N SER A 2 10.99 57.63 -4.33
CA SER A 2 10.49 56.26 -4.19
C SER A 2 10.29 55.94 -2.71
N ASN A 3 9.07 55.58 -2.30
CA ASN A 3 8.79 55.07 -0.95
C ASN A 3 9.53 53.75 -0.76
N LEU A 4 10.67 53.78 -0.07
CA LEU A 4 11.42 52.59 0.29
C LEU A 4 10.92 52.04 1.63
N VAL A 5 10.93 50.72 1.78
CA VAL A 5 10.63 50.02 3.01
C VAL A 5 11.92 49.48 3.63
N THR A 6 12.03 49.61 4.95
CA THR A 6 13.18 49.11 5.72
C THR A 6 12.94 47.66 6.11
N ILE A 7 13.90 46.81 5.77
CA ILE A 7 13.87 45.39 6.10
C ILE A 7 14.98 45.09 7.10
N THR A 8 14.61 44.43 8.20
CA THR A 8 15.53 43.98 9.25
C THR A 8 15.57 42.46 9.27
N ALA A 9 16.70 41.87 8.88
CA ALA A 9 16.94 40.44 8.93
C ALA A 9 17.93 40.09 10.05
N LYS A 10 17.82 38.89 10.64
CA LYS A 10 18.74 38.39 11.67
C LYS A 10 19.24 37.00 11.31
N PHE A 11 20.55 36.81 11.38
CA PHE A 11 21.20 35.57 10.99
C PHE A 11 21.50 34.68 12.18
N TYR A 12 21.19 33.39 12.03
CA TYR A 12 21.43 32.34 13.00
C TYR A 12 22.19 31.19 12.35
N ASP A 13 23.12 30.59 13.08
CA ASP A 13 23.77 29.35 12.67
C ASP A 13 22.93 28.13 13.05
N LYS A 14 23.27 26.94 12.57
CA LYS A 14 22.48 25.71 12.80
C LYS A 14 22.10 25.44 14.26
N SER A 15 22.91 25.90 15.24
CA SER A 15 22.62 25.73 16.67
C SER A 15 21.54 26.70 17.21
N GLY A 16 21.12 27.67 16.40
CA GLY A 16 20.26 28.78 16.82
C GLY A 16 21.06 29.97 17.38
N SER A 17 22.40 29.92 17.34
CA SER A 17 23.24 31.02 17.81
C SER A 17 23.27 32.16 16.80
N ARG A 18 23.14 33.41 17.27
CA ARG A 18 23.22 34.59 16.40
C ARG A 18 24.62 34.70 15.77
N ILE A 19 24.68 35.14 14.52
CA ILE A 19 25.96 35.29 13.81
C ILE A 19 26.31 36.77 13.67
N ILE A 20 27.45 37.16 14.26
CA ILE A 20 28.00 38.52 14.18
C ILE A 20 29.08 38.61 13.10
N ASN A 21 29.29 39.78 12.51
CA ASN A 21 30.35 40.06 11.52
C ASN A 21 30.32 39.13 10.28
N LEU A 22 29.14 38.60 9.94
CA LEU A 22 28.93 37.75 8.77
C LEU A 22 28.79 38.62 7.53
N ASN A 23 29.56 38.33 6.48
CA ASN A 23 29.38 38.97 5.18
C ASN A 23 28.00 38.61 4.62
N VAL A 24 27.13 39.59 4.39
CA VAL A 24 25.75 39.42 3.94
C VAL A 24 25.40 40.36 2.79
N GLN A 25 24.44 39.95 1.98
CA GLN A 25 23.94 40.74 0.85
C GLN A 25 22.42 40.69 0.75
N SER A 26 21.84 41.74 0.19
CA SER A 26 20.47 41.72 -0.35
C SER A 26 20.49 42.17 -1.81
N ARG A 27 19.73 41.49 -2.67
CA ARG A 27 19.50 41.93 -4.05
C ARG A 27 18.11 41.55 -4.52
N TYR A 28 17.59 42.25 -5.53
CA TYR A 28 16.39 41.76 -6.22
C TYR A 28 16.69 40.49 -7.00
N THR A 29 15.74 39.55 -7.04
CA THR A 29 15.87 38.32 -7.83
C THR A 29 16.22 38.64 -9.29
N GLY A 30 17.30 38.04 -9.79
CA GLY A 30 17.83 38.27 -11.14
C GLY A 30 18.66 39.55 -11.33
N SER A 31 18.88 40.36 -10.29
CA SER A 31 19.73 41.56 -10.36
C SER A 31 21.19 41.25 -9.97
N SER A 32 22.14 41.87 -10.67
CA SER A 32 23.56 41.87 -10.29
C SER A 32 23.90 42.92 -9.23
N LYS A 33 23.02 43.91 -9.00
CA LYS A 33 23.24 44.97 -7.99
C LYS A 33 22.81 44.46 -6.61
N ALA A 34 23.74 44.42 -5.67
CA ALA A 34 23.51 43.97 -4.31
C ALA A 34 23.93 45.03 -3.28
N ASN A 35 23.14 45.18 -2.22
CA ASN A 35 23.55 45.88 -1.00
C ASN A 35 24.38 44.90 -0.16
N THR A 36 25.65 45.21 0.07
CA THR A 36 26.60 44.33 0.77
C THR A 36 26.97 44.95 2.10
N GLN A 37 26.82 44.20 3.18
CA GLN A 37 27.15 44.64 4.53
C GLN A 37 27.68 43.46 5.35
N LYS A 38 28.09 43.73 6.59
CA LYS A 38 28.28 42.68 7.59
C LYS A 38 27.17 42.75 8.62
N THR A 39 26.81 41.62 9.22
CA THR A 39 25.88 41.63 10.35
C THR A 39 26.48 42.41 11.54
N ASP A 40 25.63 43.19 12.20
CA ASP A 40 26.00 43.99 13.38
C ASP A 40 26.29 43.09 14.63
N PRO A 41 26.70 43.66 15.78
CA PRO A 41 26.93 42.88 17.00
C PRO A 41 25.70 42.15 17.56
N ARG A 42 24.49 42.55 17.13
CA ARG A 42 23.21 41.90 17.46
C ARG A 42 22.84 40.82 16.42
N GLY A 43 23.63 40.65 15.36
CA GLY A 43 23.43 39.71 14.26
C GLY A 43 22.45 40.22 13.19
N LEU A 44 22.15 41.51 13.18
CA LEU A 44 21.18 42.14 12.30
C LEU A 44 21.80 42.60 10.98
N PHE A 45 20.99 42.53 9.92
CA PHE A 45 21.26 43.07 8.60
C PHE A 45 20.07 43.93 8.18
N VAL A 46 20.30 45.24 8.05
CA VAL A 46 19.26 46.23 7.77
C VAL A 46 19.50 46.85 6.39
N PHE A 47 18.46 46.85 5.55
CA PHE A 47 18.55 47.41 4.21
C PHE A 47 17.21 47.98 3.74
N GLN A 48 17.25 48.85 2.74
CA GLN A 48 16.07 49.44 2.11
C GLN A 48 15.74 48.71 0.81
N ALA A 49 14.45 48.55 0.51
CA ALA A 49 13.97 48.00 -0.75
C ALA A 49 12.70 48.73 -1.22
N SER A 50 12.41 48.72 -2.52
CA SER A 50 11.10 49.14 -3.03
C SER A 50 10.05 48.11 -2.63
N PRO A 51 8.82 48.51 -2.26
CA PRO A 51 7.77 47.59 -1.84
C PRO A 51 7.36 46.62 -2.96
N ASN A 52 6.79 45.47 -2.58
CA ASN A 52 6.27 44.43 -3.48
C ASN A 52 7.30 43.84 -4.48
N ARG A 53 8.56 43.73 -4.06
CA ARG A 53 9.65 43.14 -4.84
C ARG A 53 10.14 41.85 -4.20
N THR A 54 10.53 40.89 -5.02
CA THR A 54 11.22 39.68 -4.55
C THR A 54 12.68 39.99 -4.27
N VAL A 55 13.10 39.78 -3.02
CA VAL A 55 14.46 40.04 -2.54
C VAL A 55 15.11 38.74 -2.10
N GLU A 56 16.31 38.49 -2.59
CA GLU A 56 17.22 37.45 -2.14
C GLU A 56 18.10 38.01 -1.01
N ILE A 57 18.14 37.31 0.12
CA ILE A 57 19.05 37.57 1.23
C ILE A 57 20.14 36.49 1.20
N LEU A 58 21.37 36.93 1.08
CA LEU A 58 22.55 36.09 0.90
C LEU A 58 23.53 36.26 2.06
N ALA A 59 24.35 35.24 2.28
CA ALA A 59 25.52 35.33 3.16
C ALA A 59 26.72 34.60 2.56
N LYS A 60 27.92 35.00 3.00
CA LYS A 60 29.19 34.36 2.72
C LYS A 60 29.82 33.93 4.05
N PRO A 61 29.49 32.73 4.56
CA PRO A 61 30.09 32.16 5.77
C PRO A 61 31.61 31.98 5.63
N PRO A 62 32.34 31.75 6.73
CA PRO A 62 33.78 31.47 6.69
C PRO A 62 34.14 30.36 5.69
N ASN A 63 35.28 30.52 5.03
CA ASN A 63 35.84 29.58 4.06
C ASN A 63 34.95 29.28 2.82
N GLN A 64 33.92 30.08 2.58
CA GLN A 64 33.13 30.06 1.34
C GLN A 64 33.67 31.10 0.35
N LYS A 65 33.73 30.75 -0.94
CA LYS A 65 34.24 31.65 -1.99
C LYS A 65 33.21 32.68 -2.44
N GLU A 66 31.93 32.33 -2.46
CA GLU A 66 30.83 33.14 -3.00
C GLU A 66 29.71 33.42 -1.98
N TYR A 67 28.90 34.45 -2.23
CA TYR A 67 27.65 34.69 -1.49
C TYR A 67 26.58 33.69 -1.93
N THR A 68 25.91 33.07 -0.97
CA THR A 68 24.84 32.08 -1.21
C THR A 68 23.51 32.61 -0.71
N VAL A 69 22.43 32.42 -1.46
CA VAL A 69 21.06 32.80 -1.05
C VAL A 69 20.60 31.88 0.07
N PHE A 70 20.22 32.46 1.22
CA PHE A 70 19.69 31.71 2.37
C PHE A 70 18.20 31.98 2.62
N LYS A 71 17.67 33.09 2.12
CA LYS A 71 16.25 33.43 2.25
C LYS A 71 15.77 34.24 1.05
N ILE A 72 14.54 33.98 0.61
CA ILE A 72 13.84 34.80 -0.36
C ILE A 72 12.60 35.37 0.33
N ILE A 73 12.37 36.67 0.20
CA ILE A 73 11.25 37.38 0.81
C ILE A 73 10.58 38.30 -0.20
N ASN A 74 9.32 38.66 0.07
CA ASN A 74 8.71 39.85 -0.51
C ASN A 74 9.13 41.06 0.35
N SER A 75 9.54 42.16 -0.29
CA SER A 75 10.01 43.37 0.41
C SER A 75 8.94 44.05 1.25
N SER A 76 7.65 43.75 1.04
CA SER A 76 6.54 44.22 1.87
C SER A 76 6.39 43.46 3.20
N VAL A 77 7.36 42.60 3.56
CA VAL A 77 7.38 41.90 4.84
C VAL A 77 7.49 42.89 6.01
N SER A 78 6.62 42.75 7.01
CA SER A 78 6.76 43.50 8.26
C SER A 78 7.96 42.96 9.03
N SER A 79 8.94 43.82 9.30
CA SER A 79 10.12 43.45 10.07
C SER A 79 10.63 44.63 10.90
N SER A 80 11.15 44.33 12.08
CA SER A 80 11.74 45.30 13.00
C SER A 80 12.90 44.65 13.76
N GLU A 81 13.58 45.44 14.59
CA GLU A 81 14.59 44.88 15.48
C GLU A 81 14.03 43.85 16.47
N ALA A 82 12.83 44.10 17.00
CA ALA A 82 12.15 43.19 17.92
C ALA A 82 11.60 41.94 17.21
N ASN A 83 11.21 42.06 15.94
CA ASN A 83 10.71 40.95 15.12
C ASN A 83 11.38 40.91 13.74
N PRO A 84 12.65 40.42 13.66
CA PRO A 84 13.39 40.42 12.42
C PRO A 84 13.04 39.22 11.53
N VAL A 85 13.29 39.35 10.23
CA VAL A 85 13.28 38.21 9.30
C VAL A 85 14.39 37.23 9.69
N LYS A 86 14.03 36.06 10.20
CA LYS A 86 14.99 35.04 10.62
C LYS A 86 15.61 34.34 9.41
N VAL A 87 16.94 34.37 9.32
CA VAL A 87 17.73 33.69 8.29
C VAL A 87 18.61 32.64 8.96
N GLN A 88 18.36 31.38 8.63
CA GLN A 88 18.96 30.23 9.30
C GLN A 88 19.99 29.58 8.38
N LEU A 89 21.25 29.52 8.81
CA LEU A 89 22.30 28.78 8.10
C LEU A 89 22.18 27.27 8.40
N PRO A 90 22.53 26.41 7.43
CA PRO A 90 22.42 24.96 7.54
C PRO A 90 23.56 24.31 8.34
N LYS A 91 24.60 25.06 8.69
CA LYS A 91 25.77 24.61 9.48
C LYS A 91 26.10 25.61 10.59
N THR A 92 26.78 25.16 11.63
CA THR A 92 27.38 26.06 12.64
C THR A 92 28.55 26.83 12.05
N ILE A 93 28.93 27.95 12.65
CA ILE A 93 30.10 28.72 12.17
C ILE A 93 31.38 27.89 12.27
N ASP A 94 31.51 27.04 13.28
CA ASP A 94 32.66 26.16 13.43
C ASP A 94 32.65 25.03 12.40
N GLU A 95 31.49 24.46 12.06
CA GLU A 95 31.37 23.53 10.92
C GLU A 95 31.82 24.21 9.61
N TYR A 96 31.49 25.49 9.39
CA TYR A 96 32.00 26.24 8.23
C TYR A 96 33.52 26.46 8.26
N ARG A 97 34.11 26.65 9.45
CA ARG A 97 35.57 26.80 9.63
C ARG A 97 36.32 25.47 9.46
N GLN A 98 35.73 24.36 9.89
CA GLN A 98 36.34 23.02 9.85
C GLN A 98 36.29 22.36 8.47
N ILE A 99 35.55 22.90 7.50
CA ILE A 99 35.65 22.46 6.10
C ILE A 99 37.03 22.85 5.58
N LYS A 100 38.01 21.94 5.71
CA LYS A 100 39.10 21.84 4.74
C LYS A 100 38.41 21.54 3.41
N GLN A 101 38.38 22.52 2.50
CA GLN A 101 37.95 22.24 1.12
C GLN A 101 38.76 21.02 0.64
N PRO A 102 38.12 19.99 0.08
CA PRO A 102 38.87 18.89 -0.53
C PRO A 102 39.79 19.53 -1.57
N MET A 103 41.10 19.42 -1.37
CA MET A 103 42.06 19.83 -2.38
C MET A 103 41.81 18.94 -3.61
N PRO A 104 41.55 19.52 -4.79
CA PRO A 104 41.36 18.74 -6.00
C PRO A 104 42.63 17.93 -6.29
N THR A 105 42.48 16.64 -6.57
CA THR A 105 43.47 15.90 -7.33
C THR A 105 43.72 16.68 -8.62
N LYS A 106 44.99 17.05 -8.88
CA LYS A 106 45.41 17.98 -9.95
C LYS A 106 44.46 17.99 -11.16
N GLY A 107 43.70 19.09 -11.32
CA GLY A 107 42.99 19.44 -12.55
C GLY A 107 41.52 19.01 -12.70
N ILE A 108 40.84 18.46 -11.69
CA ILE A 108 39.41 18.09 -11.75
C ILE A 108 38.62 18.78 -10.61
N VAL A 109 37.44 19.33 -10.95
CA VAL A 109 36.46 19.93 -10.04
C VAL A 109 35.12 19.22 -10.15
N SER A 110 34.33 19.26 -9.08
CA SER A 110 32.98 18.67 -9.03
C SER A 110 31.89 19.73 -9.02
N THR A 111 30.84 19.49 -9.80
CA THR A 111 29.60 20.27 -9.83
C THR A 111 28.44 19.32 -9.62
N PHE A 112 27.54 19.63 -8.68
CA PHE A 112 26.39 18.79 -8.36
C PHE A 112 25.12 19.33 -9.01
N PHE A 113 24.24 18.43 -9.45
CA PHE A 113 22.94 18.80 -10.00
C PHE A 113 21.85 18.00 -9.30
N LYS A 114 20.78 18.67 -8.87
CA LYS A 114 19.61 18.02 -8.25
C LYS A 114 18.45 17.97 -9.23
N VAL A 115 17.92 16.79 -9.50
CA VAL A 115 16.83 16.58 -10.45
C VAL A 115 15.51 16.38 -9.72
N ILE A 116 14.50 17.18 -10.08
CA ILE A 116 13.12 17.06 -9.60
C ILE A 116 12.14 17.05 -10.77
N ASP A 117 10.99 16.42 -10.62
CA ASP A 117 9.93 16.46 -11.63
C ASP A 117 9.19 17.81 -11.67
N SER A 118 8.21 17.95 -12.57
CA SER A 118 7.39 19.17 -12.69
C SER A 118 6.64 19.56 -11.41
N ASN A 119 6.38 18.60 -10.53
CA ASN A 119 5.65 18.76 -9.27
C ASN A 119 6.59 18.89 -8.06
N GLY A 120 7.91 18.85 -8.26
CA GLY A 120 8.90 18.94 -7.18
C GLY A 120 9.27 17.61 -6.53
N LYS A 121 8.80 16.47 -7.06
CA LYS A 121 9.21 15.15 -6.60
C LYS A 121 10.68 14.91 -6.95
N VAL A 122 11.45 14.42 -5.99
CA VAL A 122 12.86 14.03 -6.18
C VAL A 122 12.96 12.83 -7.13
N MET A 123 13.79 12.96 -8.17
CA MET A 123 14.03 11.92 -9.16
C MET A 123 15.21 11.06 -8.74
N LYS A 124 14.96 9.91 -8.09
CA LYS A 124 15.98 8.99 -7.55
C LYS A 124 16.42 7.98 -8.60
N ASN A 125 17.70 7.57 -8.58
CA ASN A 125 18.31 6.65 -9.55
C ASN A 125 17.98 6.99 -11.01
N PHE A 126 17.84 8.28 -11.29
CA PHE A 126 17.30 8.76 -12.56
C PHE A 126 18.43 9.00 -13.56
N PRO A 127 18.30 8.58 -14.83
CA PRO A 127 19.33 8.72 -15.84
C PRO A 127 19.64 10.18 -16.19
N VAL A 128 20.92 10.52 -16.15
CA VAL A 128 21.48 11.82 -16.51
C VAL A 128 22.74 11.60 -17.34
N GLN A 129 22.92 12.40 -18.38
CA GLN A 129 24.19 12.50 -19.10
C GLN A 129 24.83 13.85 -18.84
N SER A 130 26.15 13.86 -18.77
CA SER A 130 26.94 15.08 -18.62
C SER A 130 28.06 15.10 -19.63
N ARG A 131 28.23 16.19 -20.37
CA ARG A 131 29.23 16.31 -21.42
C ARG A 131 29.82 17.72 -21.48
N PRO A 132 31.05 17.92 -21.99
CA PRO A 132 31.50 19.25 -22.38
C PRO A 132 30.57 19.83 -23.46
N LYS A 133 30.34 21.14 -23.42
CA LYS A 133 29.51 21.84 -24.40
C LYS A 133 29.92 21.50 -25.84
N GLY A 134 28.95 21.12 -26.67
CA GLY A 134 29.17 20.77 -28.09
C GLY A 134 29.86 19.43 -28.36
N LYS A 135 30.07 18.57 -27.35
CA LYS A 135 30.57 17.19 -27.55
C LYS A 135 29.41 16.19 -27.66
N GLY A 136 29.70 15.01 -28.22
CA GLY A 136 28.73 13.95 -28.51
C GLY A 136 28.23 13.18 -27.28
N ASN A 137 27.75 11.96 -27.50
CA ASN A 137 27.15 11.12 -26.45
C ASN A 137 28.08 10.93 -25.25
N SER A 138 27.50 10.87 -24.06
CA SER A 138 28.22 10.61 -22.80
C SER A 138 27.57 9.45 -22.07
N PRO A 139 28.33 8.68 -21.28
CA PRO A 139 27.77 7.56 -20.54
C PRO A 139 26.72 8.06 -19.55
N ASP A 140 25.73 7.23 -19.33
CA ASP A 140 24.70 7.49 -18.35
C ASP A 140 25.27 7.48 -16.93
N LYS A 141 24.80 8.42 -16.14
CA LYS A 141 24.94 8.46 -14.70
C LYS A 141 23.56 8.40 -14.08
N LEU A 142 23.50 7.98 -12.82
CA LEU A 142 22.26 7.94 -12.06
C LEU A 142 22.33 8.94 -10.92
N THR A 143 21.21 9.58 -10.63
CA THR A 143 21.06 10.37 -9.41
C THR A 143 21.02 9.48 -8.17
N ASP A 144 21.44 10.01 -7.02
CA ASP A 144 21.34 9.33 -5.72
C ASP A 144 19.91 9.39 -5.13
N ASP A 145 19.76 8.96 -3.88
CA ASP A 145 18.48 8.96 -3.15
C ASP A 145 17.94 10.36 -2.84
N GLN A 146 18.78 11.40 -2.94
CA GLN A 146 18.39 12.80 -2.84
C GLN A 146 18.14 13.46 -4.21
N GLY A 147 18.25 12.68 -5.29
CA GLY A 147 18.12 13.14 -6.67
C GLY A 147 19.32 13.93 -7.17
N ILE A 148 20.49 13.76 -6.53
CA ILE A 148 21.71 14.50 -6.86
C ILE A 148 22.64 13.65 -7.72
N VAL A 149 23.28 14.27 -8.71
CA VAL A 149 24.33 13.66 -9.52
C VAL A 149 25.58 14.54 -9.52
N GLU A 150 26.75 13.90 -9.39
CA GLU A 150 28.06 14.56 -9.46
C GLU A 150 28.58 14.58 -10.91
N VAL A 151 28.97 15.77 -11.37
CA VAL A 151 29.64 15.97 -12.64
C VAL A 151 31.06 16.45 -12.37
N LYS A 152 32.04 15.62 -12.75
CA LYS A 152 33.47 15.95 -12.67
C LYS A 152 33.94 16.52 -14.00
N SER A 153 34.67 17.62 -13.97
CA SER A 153 35.24 18.25 -15.16
C SER A 153 36.53 19.00 -14.81
N SER A 154 37.31 19.39 -15.82
CA SER A 154 38.37 20.39 -15.61
C SER A 154 37.78 21.72 -15.13
N PRO A 155 38.54 22.52 -14.35
CA PRO A 155 38.11 23.85 -13.97
C PRO A 155 37.75 24.72 -15.18
N ASN A 156 36.81 25.63 -14.99
CA ASN A 156 36.35 26.62 -15.97
C ASN A 156 35.84 26.03 -17.30
N ARG A 157 35.40 24.76 -17.29
CA ARG A 157 34.85 24.07 -18.46
C ARG A 157 33.35 24.27 -18.58
N ASP A 158 32.88 24.62 -19.77
CA ASP A 158 31.45 24.60 -20.09
C ASP A 158 30.93 23.16 -20.15
N ILE A 159 29.98 22.85 -19.28
CA ILE A 159 29.36 21.54 -19.12
C ILE A 159 27.87 21.63 -19.46
N GLU A 160 27.40 20.64 -20.20
CA GLU A 160 26.00 20.39 -20.51
C GLU A 160 25.52 19.19 -19.70
N VAL A 161 24.33 19.32 -19.11
CA VAL A 161 23.64 18.24 -18.42
C VAL A 161 22.33 17.96 -19.14
N LEU A 162 22.20 16.73 -19.62
CA LEU A 162 21.02 16.23 -20.29
C LEU A 162 20.31 15.23 -19.38
N VAL A 163 18.98 15.30 -19.36
CA VAL A 163 18.16 14.40 -18.54
C VAL A 163 17.18 13.67 -19.46
N LEU A 164 16.91 12.40 -19.15
CA LEU A 164 15.98 11.59 -19.91
C LEU A 164 14.59 12.26 -19.92
N ALA A 165 13.97 12.34 -21.09
CA ALA A 165 12.58 12.77 -21.29
C ALA A 165 11.65 11.56 -21.51
N SER A 166 10.33 11.77 -21.38
CA SER A 166 9.34 10.69 -21.49
C SER A 166 9.30 10.00 -22.87
N ASN A 167 9.81 10.66 -23.91
CA ASN A 167 9.97 10.10 -25.25
C ASN A 167 11.25 9.24 -25.42
N ASP A 168 11.93 8.92 -24.32
CA ASP A 168 13.17 8.15 -24.25
C ASP A 168 14.39 8.82 -24.89
N GLN A 169 14.39 10.15 -25.01
CA GLN A 169 15.53 10.93 -25.50
C GLN A 169 16.14 11.77 -24.39
N PHE A 170 17.46 11.95 -24.43
CA PHE A 170 18.13 12.89 -23.53
C PHE A 170 17.98 14.31 -24.02
N VAL A 171 17.40 15.17 -23.18
CA VAL A 171 17.17 16.57 -23.49
C VAL A 171 18.07 17.44 -22.63
N LEU A 172 18.72 18.43 -23.24
CA LEU A 172 19.53 19.42 -22.53
C LEU A 172 18.66 20.18 -21.52
N LYS A 173 19.06 20.15 -20.24
CA LYS A 173 18.36 20.86 -19.15
C LYS A 173 19.22 21.90 -18.44
N SER A 174 20.54 21.80 -18.55
CA SER A 174 21.45 22.79 -17.98
C SER A 174 22.71 22.92 -18.83
N SER A 175 23.20 24.14 -18.99
CA SER A 175 24.50 24.45 -19.58
C SER A 175 25.17 25.50 -18.71
N VAL A 176 26.25 25.14 -18.03
CA VAL A 176 26.92 25.99 -17.04
C VAL A 176 28.42 25.87 -17.14
N ASN A 177 29.15 26.88 -16.67
CA ASN A 177 30.59 26.79 -16.51
C ASN A 177 30.92 26.18 -15.14
N SER A 178 31.82 25.19 -15.12
CA SER A 178 32.20 24.46 -13.91
C SER A 178 33.03 25.28 -12.92
N GLY A 179 33.64 26.40 -13.34
CA GLY A 179 34.42 27.27 -12.46
C GLY A 179 35.48 26.48 -11.68
N ASN A 180 35.52 26.67 -10.35
CA ASN A 180 36.35 25.88 -9.43
C ASN A 180 35.58 24.73 -8.75
N GLY A 181 34.44 24.32 -9.32
CA GLY A 181 33.48 23.41 -8.71
C GLY A 181 32.49 24.12 -7.77
N SER A 182 31.47 23.38 -7.34
CA SER A 182 30.46 23.84 -6.39
C SER A 182 30.08 22.69 -5.45
N SER A 183 29.87 22.99 -4.17
CA SER A 183 29.27 22.04 -3.21
C SER A 183 27.74 22.13 -3.15
N GLN A 184 27.15 23.19 -3.72
CA GLN A 184 25.71 23.39 -3.77
C GLN A 184 25.14 22.83 -5.08
N PRO A 185 24.12 21.95 -5.02
CA PRO A 185 23.51 21.41 -6.22
C PRO A 185 22.75 22.46 -7.03
N ILE A 186 22.99 22.49 -8.33
CA ILE A 186 22.20 23.26 -9.29
C ILE A 186 20.88 22.51 -9.54
N LEU A 187 19.74 23.17 -9.31
CA LEU A 187 18.43 22.56 -9.45
C LEU A 187 18.05 22.42 -10.94
N ILE A 188 17.68 21.21 -11.34
CA ILE A 188 17.09 20.88 -12.63
C ILE A 188 15.64 20.44 -12.38
N LYS A 189 14.69 21.25 -12.86
CA LYS A 189 13.26 20.91 -12.83
C LYS A 189 12.81 20.38 -14.19
N LEU A 190 12.26 19.17 -14.22
CA LEU A 190 11.72 18.59 -15.44
C LEU A 190 10.38 19.24 -15.82
N GLY A 191 10.07 19.20 -17.11
CA GLY A 191 8.81 19.75 -17.64
C GLY A 191 7.62 18.79 -17.48
N GLU A 192 7.87 17.56 -17.05
CA GLU A 192 6.87 16.49 -16.95
C GLU A 192 6.88 15.87 -15.55
N PRO A 193 5.74 15.35 -15.08
CA PRO A 193 5.67 14.67 -13.79
C PRO A 193 6.30 13.27 -13.87
N TYR A 194 6.75 12.73 -12.73
CA TYR A 194 7.40 11.42 -12.69
C TYR A 194 6.55 10.30 -13.32
N SER A 195 5.22 10.38 -13.24
CA SER A 195 4.29 9.41 -13.82
C SER A 195 4.40 9.22 -15.34
N LYS A 196 5.07 10.13 -16.07
CA LYS A 196 5.31 10.00 -17.51
C LYS A 196 6.53 9.14 -17.86
N PHE A 197 7.35 8.77 -16.88
CA PHE A 197 8.57 7.98 -17.08
C PHE A 197 8.32 6.48 -16.81
N LEU A 198 7.25 5.94 -17.40
CA LEU A 198 6.90 4.53 -17.30
C LEU A 198 7.71 3.74 -18.32
N SER A 199 8.60 2.88 -17.84
CA SER A 199 9.36 1.95 -18.66
C SER A 199 8.53 0.74 -19.06
N GLN A 200 8.66 0.33 -20.31
CA GLN A 200 8.20 -0.96 -20.81
C GLN A 200 9.41 -1.86 -21.06
N SER A 201 9.40 -3.06 -20.49
CA SER A 201 10.52 -4.01 -20.54
C SER A 201 10.02 -5.44 -20.72
N MET A 202 10.90 -6.32 -21.18
CA MET A 202 10.68 -7.77 -21.16
C MET A 202 11.73 -8.40 -20.27
N ILE A 203 11.33 -9.08 -19.21
CA ILE A 203 12.24 -9.94 -18.46
C ILE A 203 12.29 -11.30 -19.18
N LYS A 204 13.50 -11.79 -19.44
CA LYS A 204 13.77 -13.11 -20.01
C LYS A 204 14.46 -13.96 -18.96
N ILE A 205 13.90 -15.12 -18.68
CA ILE A 205 14.54 -16.15 -17.88
C ILE A 205 15.42 -16.97 -18.81
N LEU A 206 16.68 -17.12 -18.42
CA LEU A 206 17.66 -17.96 -19.10
C LEU A 206 18.11 -19.06 -18.15
N ASP A 207 18.45 -20.23 -18.68
CA ASP A 207 19.08 -21.29 -17.91
C ASP A 207 20.54 -20.96 -17.53
N ARG A 208 21.22 -21.89 -16.85
CA ARG A 208 22.61 -21.72 -16.40
C ARG A 208 23.58 -21.45 -17.56
N ASP A 209 23.29 -22.01 -18.73
CA ASP A 209 24.13 -21.93 -19.92
C ASP A 209 23.73 -20.76 -20.84
N GLY A 210 22.68 -20.01 -20.47
CA GLY A 210 22.17 -18.86 -21.22
C GLY A 210 21.11 -19.21 -22.28
N SER A 211 20.60 -20.44 -22.29
CA SER A 211 19.53 -20.87 -23.18
C SER A 211 18.17 -20.33 -22.71
N ASP A 212 17.25 -20.14 -23.65
CA ASP A 212 15.88 -19.72 -23.35
C ASP A 212 15.18 -20.70 -22.40
N TYR A 213 14.45 -20.17 -21.44
CA TYR A 213 13.66 -20.97 -20.52
C TYR A 213 12.38 -21.48 -21.19
N ILE A 214 12.39 -22.73 -21.65
CA ILE A 214 11.30 -23.34 -22.43
C ILE A 214 10.23 -24.05 -21.60
N VAL A 215 10.32 -24.00 -20.26
CA VAL A 215 9.31 -24.63 -19.40
C VAL A 215 7.99 -23.85 -19.51
N GLU A 216 6.89 -24.61 -19.61
CA GLU A 216 5.55 -24.06 -19.88
C GLU A 216 5.09 -23.07 -18.80
N LYS A 217 5.44 -23.30 -17.52
CA LYS A 217 5.04 -22.43 -16.41
C LYS A 217 6.13 -22.28 -15.37
N THR A 218 6.37 -21.05 -14.93
CA THR A 218 7.29 -20.75 -13.82
C THR A 218 6.88 -19.49 -13.10
N ASN A 219 7.04 -19.51 -11.77
CA ASN A 219 6.68 -18.38 -10.93
C ASN A 219 7.86 -17.44 -10.76
N VAL A 220 7.61 -16.14 -10.87
CA VAL A 220 8.56 -15.06 -10.67
C VAL A 220 7.95 -14.07 -9.70
N GLU A 221 8.55 -13.92 -8.52
CA GLU A 221 8.21 -12.84 -7.59
C GLU A 221 8.99 -11.58 -7.95
N MET A 222 8.33 -10.44 -7.95
CA MET A 222 8.90 -9.11 -8.05
C MET A 222 8.62 -8.34 -6.76
N LEU A 223 9.67 -7.87 -6.11
CA LEU A 223 9.61 -6.97 -4.96
C LEU A 223 9.93 -5.55 -5.41
N ILE A 224 9.04 -4.59 -5.11
CA ILE A 224 9.37 -3.16 -5.18
C ILE A 224 10.12 -2.80 -3.90
N VAL A 225 11.40 -2.42 -4.02
CA VAL A 225 12.29 -2.24 -2.87
C VAL A 225 11.81 -1.10 -1.96
N GLU A 226 11.34 0.01 -2.53
CA GLU A 226 10.98 1.19 -1.73
C GLU A 226 9.69 1.01 -0.93
N SER A 227 8.73 0.24 -1.42
CA SER A 227 7.44 0.02 -0.76
C SER A 227 7.35 -1.32 -0.03
N GLY A 228 8.26 -2.25 -0.30
CA GLY A 228 8.18 -3.62 0.18
C GLY A 228 7.11 -4.47 -0.53
N LYS A 229 6.39 -3.90 -1.51
CA LYS A 229 5.26 -4.58 -2.18
C LYS A 229 5.77 -5.69 -3.09
N LYS A 230 5.18 -6.89 -2.96
CA LYS A 230 5.50 -8.05 -3.77
C LYS A 230 4.42 -8.33 -4.81
N TYR A 231 4.82 -8.85 -5.95
CA TYR A 231 3.96 -9.30 -7.05
C TYR A 231 4.44 -10.67 -7.50
N LEU A 232 3.55 -11.62 -7.71
CA LEU A 232 3.91 -12.94 -8.22
C LEU A 232 3.34 -13.10 -9.62
N TYR A 233 4.21 -13.40 -10.58
CA TYR A 233 3.85 -13.66 -11.96
C TYR A 233 4.03 -15.15 -12.24
N SER A 234 3.04 -15.79 -12.85
CA SER A 234 3.22 -17.10 -13.46
C SER A 234 3.41 -16.88 -14.96
N ILE A 235 4.59 -17.24 -15.48
CA ILE A 235 4.97 -16.94 -16.86
C ILE A 235 5.29 -18.21 -17.62
N SER A 236 4.99 -18.17 -18.92
CA SER A 236 5.28 -19.23 -19.86
C SER A 236 6.47 -18.87 -20.74
N ASN A 237 7.29 -19.86 -21.07
CA ASN A 237 8.45 -19.69 -21.96
C ASN A 237 9.44 -18.61 -21.46
N GLY A 238 9.55 -18.45 -20.13
CA GLY A 238 10.53 -17.57 -19.51
C GLY A 238 10.36 -16.08 -19.75
N LYS A 239 9.26 -15.61 -20.34
CA LYS A 239 9.10 -14.21 -20.76
C LYS A 239 8.06 -13.51 -19.90
N LEU A 240 8.46 -12.39 -19.27
CA LEU A 240 7.59 -11.55 -18.46
C LEU A 240 7.60 -10.12 -19.01
N PRO A 241 6.52 -9.65 -19.69
CA PRO A 241 6.35 -8.24 -19.98
C PRO A 241 6.17 -7.47 -18.66
N LEU A 242 6.92 -6.39 -18.49
CA LEU A 242 6.98 -5.61 -17.26
C LEU A 242 6.79 -4.12 -17.57
N GLN A 243 5.96 -3.46 -16.77
CA GLN A 243 5.91 -2.01 -16.69
C GLN A 243 6.44 -1.56 -15.32
N SER A 244 7.44 -0.70 -15.30
CA SER A 244 8.03 -0.16 -14.07
C SER A 244 8.48 1.28 -14.26
N MET A 245 8.58 2.07 -13.20
CA MET A 245 9.05 3.45 -13.35
C MET A 245 10.56 3.48 -13.57
N VAL A 246 11.06 4.40 -14.41
CA VAL A 246 12.50 4.61 -14.55
C VAL A 246 13.11 4.99 -13.19
N GLY A 247 14.20 4.31 -12.81
CA GLY A 247 14.89 4.51 -11.52
C GLY A 247 14.25 3.80 -10.32
N GLN A 248 13.15 3.06 -10.51
CA GLN A 248 12.53 2.25 -9.46
C GLN A 248 13.31 0.96 -9.24
N LYS A 249 13.73 0.71 -7.99
CA LYS A 249 14.45 -0.52 -7.65
C LYS A 249 13.48 -1.68 -7.47
N LEU A 250 13.67 -2.71 -8.26
CA LEU A 250 12.94 -3.98 -8.17
C LEU A 250 13.91 -5.11 -7.82
N VAL A 251 13.39 -6.18 -7.26
CA VAL A 251 14.12 -7.43 -7.06
C VAL A 251 13.26 -8.58 -7.56
N PHE A 252 13.79 -9.39 -8.46
CA PHE A 252 13.11 -10.57 -9.00
C PHE A 252 13.62 -11.86 -8.35
N THR A 253 12.72 -12.72 -7.93
CA THR A 253 13.02 -14.05 -7.41
C THR A 253 12.28 -15.06 -8.28
N VAL A 254 13.03 -15.81 -9.08
CA VAL A 254 12.46 -16.90 -9.89
C VAL A 254 12.37 -18.15 -9.02
N TYR A 255 11.26 -18.87 -9.10
CA TYR A 255 11.08 -20.13 -8.39
C TYR A 255 11.36 -21.30 -9.32
N LYS A 256 12.05 -22.32 -8.80
CA LYS A 256 12.18 -23.61 -9.46
C LYS A 256 10.81 -24.29 -9.58
N PRO A 257 10.64 -25.26 -10.50
CA PRO A 257 9.44 -26.08 -10.57
C PRO A 257 9.07 -26.76 -9.24
N ASP A 258 10.05 -27.13 -8.40
CA ASP A 258 9.81 -27.71 -7.06
C ASP A 258 9.41 -26.68 -5.98
N GLY A 259 9.16 -25.43 -6.37
CA GLY A 259 8.76 -24.33 -5.50
C GLY A 259 9.91 -23.68 -4.72
N LYS A 260 11.17 -24.12 -4.88
CA LYS A 260 12.30 -23.48 -4.20
C LYS A 260 12.65 -22.14 -4.87
N PRO A 261 12.83 -21.05 -4.10
CA PRO A 261 13.27 -19.78 -4.65
C PRO A 261 14.74 -19.86 -5.09
N LEU A 262 15.05 -19.27 -6.23
CA LEU A 262 16.43 -19.00 -6.65
C LEU A 262 16.93 -17.69 -6.03
N LYS A 263 18.22 -17.43 -6.20
CA LYS A 263 18.85 -16.21 -5.69
C LYS A 263 18.15 -14.97 -6.27
N PRO A 264 17.65 -14.05 -5.42
CA PRO A 264 17.03 -12.82 -5.89
C PRO A 264 17.99 -11.97 -6.74
N GLN A 265 17.46 -11.40 -7.83
CA GLN A 265 18.19 -10.60 -8.80
C GLN A 265 17.67 -9.16 -8.81
N PRO A 266 18.50 -8.16 -8.55
CA PRO A 266 18.07 -6.77 -8.62
C PRO A 266 17.81 -6.35 -10.07
N TYR A 267 16.82 -5.49 -10.27
CA TYR A 267 16.49 -4.90 -11.56
C TYR A 267 16.07 -3.44 -11.37
N MET A 268 16.42 -2.61 -12.33
CA MET A 268 15.95 -1.23 -12.39
C MET A 268 15.95 -0.75 -13.83
N ALA A 269 14.82 -0.23 -14.29
CA ALA A 269 14.75 0.35 -15.62
C ALA A 269 15.49 1.71 -15.66
N THR A 270 16.38 1.88 -16.64
CA THR A 270 17.13 3.13 -16.87
C THR A 270 16.68 3.87 -18.15
N ARG A 271 15.63 3.36 -18.79
CA ARG A 271 15.05 3.88 -20.04
C ARG A 271 13.55 3.68 -20.05
N VAL A 272 12.83 4.54 -20.76
CA VAL A 272 11.40 4.36 -21.06
C VAL A 272 11.23 3.18 -22.02
N LYS A 273 12.09 3.07 -23.05
CA LYS A 273 12.17 1.87 -23.91
C LYS A 273 13.42 1.08 -23.55
N ASN A 274 13.28 0.17 -22.60
CA ASN A 274 14.43 -0.57 -22.09
C ASN A 274 14.64 -1.88 -22.87
N ASN A 275 15.90 -2.32 -22.97
CA ASN A 275 16.21 -3.63 -23.53
C ASN A 275 15.68 -4.75 -22.62
N PRO A 276 15.47 -5.97 -23.15
CA PRO A 276 15.11 -7.10 -22.33
C PRO A 276 16.14 -7.34 -21.21
N ALA A 277 15.67 -7.60 -20.00
CA ALA A 277 16.52 -7.93 -18.87
C ALA A 277 16.59 -9.45 -18.69
N GLU A 278 17.80 -9.97 -18.62
CA GLU A 278 18.06 -11.41 -18.52
C GLU A 278 18.24 -11.83 -17.06
N LEU A 279 17.43 -12.79 -16.62
CA LEU A 279 17.54 -13.45 -15.32
C LEU A 279 18.08 -14.86 -15.53
N ARG A 280 19.36 -15.07 -15.21
CA ARG A 280 20.00 -16.37 -15.35
C ARG A 280 19.71 -17.25 -14.12
N LEU A 281 19.21 -18.45 -14.36
CA LEU A 281 18.96 -19.45 -13.33
C LEU A 281 20.17 -20.34 -13.13
N ASP A 282 20.36 -20.83 -11.91
CA ASP A 282 21.38 -21.83 -11.59
C ASP A 282 20.82 -23.26 -11.72
N VAL A 283 20.20 -23.55 -12.87
CA VAL A 283 19.70 -24.87 -13.25
C VAL A 283 19.90 -25.10 -14.74
N ASP A 284 20.15 -26.35 -15.11
CA ASP A 284 20.27 -26.80 -16.49
C ASP A 284 18.95 -27.45 -16.91
N ILE A 285 18.27 -26.84 -17.88
CA ILE A 285 16.95 -27.31 -18.36
C ILE A 285 17.06 -27.96 -19.74
N THR A 286 18.23 -27.91 -20.39
CA THR A 286 18.43 -28.37 -21.77
C THR A 286 19.35 -29.59 -21.87
N LYS A 287 20.15 -29.91 -20.85
CA LYS A 287 21.12 -31.03 -20.87
C LYS A 287 20.88 -32.12 -19.81
N GLY A 288 19.85 -32.00 -18.98
CA GLY A 288 19.54 -32.98 -17.94
C GLY A 288 18.36 -33.88 -18.30
N THR A 289 18.51 -35.20 -18.12
CA THR A 289 17.42 -36.20 -18.12
C THR A 289 16.58 -36.09 -16.84
N THR A 290 15.95 -34.94 -16.60
CA THR A 290 14.77 -34.90 -15.75
C THR A 290 13.58 -35.31 -16.61
N ALA A 291 12.79 -36.28 -16.16
CA ALA A 291 11.66 -36.82 -16.89
C ALA A 291 10.86 -35.68 -17.55
N PRO A 292 10.72 -35.68 -18.89
CA PRO A 292 9.90 -34.71 -19.57
C PRO A 292 8.48 -34.80 -19.00
N ASN A 293 7.98 -33.69 -18.47
CA ASN A 293 6.57 -33.44 -18.12
C ASN A 293 6.05 -33.77 -16.71
N ASP A 294 6.88 -33.97 -15.67
CA ASP A 294 6.30 -34.07 -14.31
C ASP A 294 7.19 -33.60 -13.14
N PRO A 295 7.57 -32.32 -13.04
CA PRO A 295 7.99 -31.78 -11.76
C PRO A 295 6.76 -31.54 -10.87
N GLU A 296 6.69 -32.14 -9.68
CA GLU A 296 5.62 -31.84 -8.70
C GLU A 296 5.68 -30.36 -8.23
N ILE A 297 4.87 -29.49 -8.84
CA ILE A 297 4.85 -28.02 -8.65
C ILE A 297 3.97 -27.56 -7.47
N ASN A 298 3.39 -28.47 -6.70
CA ASN A 298 2.32 -28.14 -5.76
C ASN A 298 2.79 -28.00 -4.31
N LYS A 299 3.78 -27.14 -4.06
CA LYS A 299 3.92 -26.52 -2.72
C LYS A 299 3.60 -25.03 -2.80
N PRO A 300 2.45 -24.57 -2.27
CA PRO A 300 2.02 -23.18 -2.35
C PRO A 300 2.97 -22.27 -1.56
N VAL A 301 3.49 -21.24 -2.22
CA VAL A 301 4.32 -20.19 -1.62
C VAL A 301 3.50 -18.89 -1.55
N ASN A 302 3.52 -18.25 -0.38
CA ASN A 302 2.61 -17.21 0.08
C ASN A 302 2.60 -15.95 -0.81
N VAL A 303 1.53 -15.80 -1.61
CA VAL A 303 1.17 -14.59 -2.37
C VAL A 303 0.52 -13.59 -1.41
N ASP A 304 0.59 -12.27 -1.66
CA ASP A 304 -0.20 -11.29 -0.88
C ASP A 304 -1.68 -11.63 -0.96
N ILE A 305 -2.12 -12.38 0.03
CA ILE A 305 -3.42 -13.01 0.15
C ILE A 305 -4.38 -12.13 0.93
N LEU A 306 -3.96 -10.93 1.36
CA LEU A 306 -4.83 -10.03 2.09
C LEU A 306 -6.11 -9.77 1.28
N ILE A 307 -7.22 -9.76 2.01
CA ILE A 307 -8.51 -9.34 1.48
C ILE A 307 -8.49 -7.82 1.46
N THR A 308 -8.91 -7.20 0.36
CA THR A 308 -8.93 -5.73 0.25
C THR A 308 -10.32 -5.18 0.51
N MET A 309 -10.39 -3.90 0.89
CA MET A 309 -11.68 -3.21 1.02
C MET A 309 -12.44 -3.16 -0.31
N GLU A 310 -11.73 -3.05 -1.43
CA GLU A 310 -12.34 -3.10 -2.77
C GLU A 310 -13.04 -4.45 -3.00
N GLN A 311 -12.43 -5.56 -2.61
CA GLN A 311 -13.05 -6.89 -2.71
C GLN A 311 -14.31 -6.99 -1.84
N MET A 312 -14.25 -6.48 -0.59
CA MET A 312 -15.41 -6.43 0.30
C MET A 312 -16.56 -5.60 -0.30
N GLN A 313 -16.26 -4.41 -0.83
CA GLN A 313 -17.25 -3.53 -1.46
C GLN A 313 -17.88 -4.15 -2.72
N LYS A 314 -17.13 -4.93 -3.50
CA LYS A 314 -17.68 -5.65 -4.66
C LYS A 314 -18.65 -6.76 -4.25
N MET A 315 -18.44 -7.40 -3.10
CA MET A 315 -19.37 -8.41 -2.55
C MET A 315 -20.60 -7.78 -1.89
N TRP A 316 -20.43 -6.65 -1.19
CA TRP A 316 -21.50 -5.93 -0.49
C TRP A 316 -21.56 -4.45 -0.84
N PRO A 317 -22.00 -4.10 -2.06
CA PRO A 317 -21.98 -2.72 -2.55
C PRO A 317 -22.90 -1.76 -1.78
N LYS A 318 -23.88 -2.29 -1.04
CA LYS A 318 -24.82 -1.50 -0.23
C LYS A 318 -24.39 -1.35 1.23
N ALA A 319 -23.32 -2.03 1.67
CA ALA A 319 -22.80 -1.90 3.02
C ALA A 319 -21.81 -0.74 3.11
N SER A 320 -21.83 0.00 4.22
CA SER A 320 -20.88 1.09 4.44
C SER A 320 -19.48 0.57 4.75
N VAL A 321 -18.46 1.32 4.35
CA VAL A 321 -17.05 1.01 4.66
C VAL A 321 -16.84 0.90 6.17
N THR A 322 -17.45 1.78 6.97
CA THR A 322 -17.38 1.75 8.44
C THR A 322 -17.86 0.42 9.04
N LYS A 323 -18.83 -0.24 8.39
CA LYS A 323 -19.33 -1.55 8.83
C LYS A 323 -18.41 -2.69 8.40
N MET A 324 -17.77 -2.57 7.24
CA MET A 324 -16.88 -3.61 6.68
C MET A 324 -15.46 -3.55 7.22
N GLN A 325 -14.92 -2.37 7.53
CA GLN A 325 -13.53 -2.20 7.96
C GLN A 325 -13.16 -3.06 9.17
N PRO A 326 -13.89 -3.06 10.30
CA PRO A 326 -13.51 -3.88 11.45
C PRO A 326 -13.66 -5.39 11.22
N ILE A 327 -14.52 -5.80 10.27
CA ILE A 327 -14.63 -7.20 9.82
C ILE A 327 -13.39 -7.57 9.01
N LEU A 328 -13.01 -6.70 8.08
CA LEU A 328 -11.84 -6.88 7.22
C LEU A 328 -10.54 -6.96 8.02
N ASP A 329 -10.38 -6.04 8.98
CA ASP A 329 -9.22 -5.98 9.87
C ASP A 329 -9.06 -7.28 10.66
N GLU A 330 -10.16 -7.81 11.20
CA GLU A 330 -10.12 -9.07 11.94
C GLU A 330 -9.83 -10.27 11.03
N LEU A 331 -10.42 -10.35 9.83
CA LEU A 331 -10.14 -11.42 8.86
C LEU A 331 -8.66 -11.44 8.45
N ASN A 332 -8.09 -10.27 8.14
CA ASN A 332 -6.71 -10.12 7.70
C ASN A 332 -5.69 -10.31 8.83
N ARG A 333 -6.14 -10.46 10.09
CA ARG A 333 -5.26 -10.64 11.25
C ARG A 333 -4.43 -11.92 11.17
N ASP A 334 -5.01 -13.01 10.65
CA ASP A 334 -4.35 -14.32 10.59
C ASP A 334 -4.94 -15.23 9.49
N LEU A 335 -4.81 -14.83 8.22
CA LEU A 335 -5.35 -15.63 7.10
C LEU A 335 -4.78 -17.05 7.02
N VAL A 336 -3.54 -17.26 7.49
CA VAL A 336 -2.89 -18.58 7.50
C VAL A 336 -3.50 -19.48 8.58
N GLY A 337 -3.60 -19.00 9.82
CA GLY A 337 -4.24 -19.73 10.91
C GLY A 337 -5.73 -19.95 10.65
N TYR A 338 -6.40 -19.00 9.99
CA TYR A 338 -7.81 -19.08 9.63
C TYR A 338 -8.08 -19.98 8.41
N LYS A 339 -7.05 -20.50 7.75
CA LYS A 339 -7.16 -21.28 6.51
C LYS A 339 -7.96 -20.52 5.44
N LEU A 340 -7.63 -19.25 5.27
CA LEU A 340 -8.10 -18.33 4.22
C LEU A 340 -6.91 -17.79 3.40
N ASP A 341 -5.81 -18.53 3.40
CA ASP A 341 -4.53 -18.29 2.75
C ASP A 341 -4.47 -18.74 1.27
N THR A 342 -5.62 -19.00 0.66
CA THR A 342 -5.75 -19.15 -0.80
C THR A 342 -6.96 -18.39 -1.32
N ARG A 343 -6.88 -17.85 -2.54
CA ARG A 343 -7.98 -17.07 -3.14
C ARG A 343 -9.25 -17.91 -3.32
N LEU A 344 -9.09 -19.20 -3.56
CA LEU A 344 -10.20 -20.15 -3.65
C LEU A 344 -10.92 -20.35 -2.31
N ARG A 345 -10.17 -20.52 -1.21
CA ARG A 345 -10.74 -20.59 0.14
C ARG A 345 -11.49 -19.30 0.50
N GLN A 346 -10.91 -18.14 0.17
CA GLN A 346 -11.57 -16.84 0.35
C GLN A 346 -12.87 -16.72 -0.44
N ALA A 347 -12.86 -17.12 -1.72
CA ALA A 347 -14.05 -17.07 -2.56
C ALA A 347 -15.18 -17.95 -1.99
N HIS A 348 -14.87 -19.19 -1.60
CA HIS A 348 -15.84 -20.09 -0.96
C HIS A 348 -16.37 -19.54 0.35
N PHE A 349 -15.49 -19.06 1.24
CA PHE A 349 -15.88 -18.49 2.52
C PHE A 349 -16.80 -17.28 2.34
N MET A 350 -16.40 -16.32 1.50
CA MET A 350 -17.14 -15.07 1.26
C MET A 350 -18.49 -15.30 0.57
N ALA A 351 -18.58 -16.28 -0.32
CA ALA A 351 -19.84 -16.65 -0.96
C ALA A 351 -20.88 -17.13 0.06
N GLN A 352 -20.44 -17.94 1.03
CA GLN A 352 -21.31 -18.42 2.10
C GLN A 352 -21.71 -17.28 3.03
N VAL A 353 -20.75 -16.46 3.49
CA VAL A 353 -21.05 -15.28 4.31
C VAL A 353 -22.04 -14.36 3.60
N ARG A 354 -21.89 -14.15 2.29
CA ARG A 354 -22.78 -13.29 1.50
C ARG A 354 -24.25 -13.74 1.52
N GLN A 355 -24.49 -15.05 1.59
CA GLN A 355 -25.82 -15.59 1.78
C GLN A 355 -26.33 -15.35 3.21
N GLU A 356 -25.50 -15.62 4.22
CA GLU A 356 -25.90 -15.58 5.64
C GLU A 356 -26.21 -14.16 6.15
N VAL A 357 -25.43 -13.16 5.75
CA VAL A 357 -25.62 -11.77 6.21
C VAL A 357 -26.43 -10.92 5.24
N GLY A 358 -26.80 -11.48 4.08
CA GLY A 358 -27.55 -10.81 3.03
C GLY A 358 -26.83 -9.59 2.43
N SER A 359 -27.58 -8.82 1.63
CA SER A 359 -27.03 -7.64 0.92
C SER A 359 -26.79 -6.42 1.83
N SER A 360 -27.47 -6.37 2.98
CA SER A 360 -27.35 -5.31 4.00
C SER A 360 -26.24 -5.58 5.02
N PHE A 361 -25.57 -6.74 4.92
CA PHE A 361 -24.52 -7.17 5.85
C PHE A 361 -25.02 -7.27 7.30
N SER A 362 -26.22 -7.81 7.54
CA SER A 362 -26.77 -7.90 8.90
C SER A 362 -26.09 -9.01 9.70
N LEU A 363 -25.52 -8.66 10.87
CA LEU A 363 -24.88 -9.61 11.80
C LEU A 363 -25.86 -10.19 12.82
N ARG A 364 -27.14 -9.82 12.73
CA ARG A 364 -28.20 -10.30 13.61
C ARG A 364 -29.40 -10.67 12.75
N GLU A 365 -29.99 -11.83 13.04
CA GLU A 365 -31.25 -12.24 12.44
C GLU A 365 -32.38 -11.25 12.80
N GLN A 366 -33.27 -10.98 11.85
CA GLN A 366 -34.35 -10.00 12.02
C GLN A 366 -35.72 -10.70 12.03
N VAL A 367 -35.93 -11.58 13.00
CA VAL A 367 -37.14 -12.40 13.14
C VAL A 367 -38.42 -11.56 13.31
N GLU A 368 -38.29 -10.35 13.85
CA GLU A 368 -39.36 -9.38 14.04
C GLU A 368 -40.03 -8.90 12.73
N TYR A 369 -39.42 -9.19 11.57
CA TYR A 369 -39.98 -8.88 10.25
C TYR A 369 -40.47 -10.13 9.49
N MET A 370 -40.49 -11.31 10.12
CA MET A 370 -40.99 -12.53 9.50
C MET A 370 -42.52 -12.54 9.42
N GLY A 371 -43.06 -12.62 8.20
CA GLY A 371 -44.49 -12.67 7.98
C GLY A 371 -45.10 -14.05 8.29
N PRO A 372 -46.44 -14.13 8.49
CA PRO A 372 -47.14 -15.36 8.84
C PRO A 372 -46.86 -16.54 7.89
N ALA A 373 -46.77 -16.28 6.58
CA ALA A 373 -46.55 -17.32 5.58
C ALA A 373 -45.19 -18.05 5.76
N ALA A 374 -44.14 -17.29 6.09
CA ALA A 374 -42.81 -17.86 6.35
C ALA A 374 -42.79 -18.63 7.67
N LEU A 375 -43.41 -18.06 8.72
CA LEU A 375 -43.49 -18.72 10.03
C LEU A 375 -44.19 -20.08 9.95
N LYS A 376 -45.29 -20.20 9.18
CA LYS A 376 -46.04 -21.46 9.00
C LYS A 376 -45.20 -22.64 8.48
N GLN A 377 -43.99 -22.43 7.99
CA GLN A 377 -43.11 -23.48 7.48
C GLN A 377 -42.09 -23.99 8.52
N ILE A 378 -42.01 -23.40 9.72
CA ILE A 378 -40.86 -23.61 10.63
C ILE A 378 -41.33 -24.01 12.04
N GLY A 379 -40.67 -25.04 12.62
CA GLY A 379 -40.76 -25.39 14.04
C GLY A 379 -42.19 -25.48 14.60
N TYR A 380 -42.43 -24.81 15.74
CA TYR A 380 -43.73 -24.70 16.41
C TYR A 380 -44.87 -24.29 15.48
N TYR A 381 -44.63 -23.27 14.64
CA TYR A 381 -45.65 -22.66 13.79
C TYR A 381 -46.17 -23.58 12.68
N ARG A 382 -45.40 -24.60 12.28
CA ARG A 382 -45.85 -25.62 11.33
C ARG A 382 -47.05 -26.41 11.83
N THR A 383 -47.13 -26.62 13.15
CA THR A 383 -48.25 -27.31 13.81
C THR A 383 -49.27 -26.34 14.43
N HIS A 384 -48.94 -25.04 14.47
CA HIS A 384 -49.78 -23.98 15.04
C HIS A 384 -49.97 -22.81 14.05
N PRO A 385 -50.55 -23.04 12.86
CA PRO A 385 -50.60 -22.03 11.81
C PRO A 385 -51.38 -20.77 12.20
N LYS A 386 -52.40 -20.88 13.06
CA LYS A 386 -53.13 -19.71 13.60
C LYS A 386 -52.23 -18.81 14.43
N GLN A 387 -51.27 -19.38 15.17
CA GLN A 387 -50.34 -18.58 15.97
C GLN A 387 -49.37 -17.79 15.09
N ALA A 388 -49.00 -18.32 13.92
CA ALA A 388 -48.19 -17.59 12.95
C ALA A 388 -48.90 -16.34 12.42
N ASP A 389 -50.24 -16.39 12.26
CA ASP A 389 -51.04 -15.22 11.83
C ASP A 389 -51.15 -14.15 12.94
N LEU A 390 -51.04 -14.55 14.20
CA LEU A 390 -51.05 -13.63 15.34
C LEU A 390 -49.69 -12.98 15.56
N ASP A 391 -48.63 -13.78 15.60
CA ASP A 391 -47.29 -13.31 15.96
C ASP A 391 -46.56 -12.68 14.77
N GLY A 392 -46.85 -13.12 13.55
CA GLY A 392 -46.10 -12.71 12.36
C GLY A 392 -46.22 -11.23 12.05
N TYR A 393 -45.15 -10.69 11.46
CA TYR A 393 -45.08 -9.31 11.01
C TYR A 393 -46.18 -8.97 10.01
N LYS A 394 -46.85 -7.83 10.24
CA LYS A 394 -47.91 -7.28 9.39
C LYS A 394 -47.47 -5.92 8.88
N ARG A 395 -47.47 -5.77 7.55
CA ARG A 395 -47.10 -4.52 6.89
C ARG A 395 -47.97 -3.38 7.44
N GLY A 396 -47.33 -2.30 7.88
CA GLY A 396 -48.01 -1.11 8.42
C GLY A 396 -48.27 -1.13 9.93
N GLN A 397 -47.91 -2.20 10.65
CA GLN A 397 -48.14 -2.32 12.11
C GLN A 397 -46.86 -2.25 12.95
N GLY A 398 -45.72 -1.85 12.35
CA GLY A 398 -44.42 -1.90 13.02
C GLY A 398 -43.85 -3.31 13.15
N PRO A 399 -42.62 -3.47 13.70
CA PRO A 399 -42.01 -4.78 13.92
C PRO A 399 -42.85 -5.63 14.88
N ALA A 400 -42.90 -6.94 14.63
CA ALA A 400 -43.56 -7.88 15.52
C ALA A 400 -42.74 -8.14 16.80
N ASN A 401 -43.31 -8.84 17.77
CA ASN A 401 -42.59 -9.27 18.96
C ASN A 401 -41.60 -10.41 18.60
N GLY A 402 -40.37 -10.01 18.26
CA GLY A 402 -39.31 -10.95 17.86
C GLY A 402 -38.93 -11.97 18.93
N GLU A 403 -39.07 -11.64 20.22
CA GLU A 403 -38.77 -12.57 21.30
C GLU A 403 -39.76 -13.74 21.33
N ILE A 404 -41.06 -13.45 21.20
CA ILE A 404 -42.09 -14.49 21.08
C ILE A 404 -41.81 -15.36 19.85
N ILE A 405 -41.51 -14.72 18.72
CA ILE A 405 -41.23 -15.43 17.46
C ILE A 405 -40.04 -16.36 17.62
N ALA A 406 -38.89 -15.86 18.08
CA ALA A 406 -37.66 -16.66 18.21
C ALA A 406 -37.82 -17.79 19.22
N ASN A 407 -38.46 -17.53 20.37
CA ASN A 407 -38.69 -18.55 21.40
C ASN A 407 -39.53 -19.71 20.88
N ARG A 408 -40.58 -19.43 20.09
CA ARG A 408 -41.42 -20.47 19.47
C ARG A 408 -40.73 -21.16 18.29
N MET A 409 -40.06 -20.38 17.43
CA MET A 409 -39.41 -20.90 16.22
C MET A 409 -38.25 -21.83 16.54
N TYR A 410 -37.49 -21.52 17.59
CA TYR A 410 -36.31 -22.27 18.03
C TYR A 410 -36.54 -23.17 19.25
N ASP A 411 -37.80 -23.51 19.55
CA ASP A 411 -38.15 -24.47 20.59
C ASP A 411 -37.81 -25.91 20.15
N ASP A 412 -36.90 -26.56 20.88
CA ASP A 412 -36.44 -27.92 20.59
C ASP A 412 -37.52 -29.00 20.75
N ASN A 413 -38.63 -28.71 21.42
CA ASN A 413 -39.78 -29.62 21.50
C ASN A 413 -40.46 -29.84 20.13
N TYR A 414 -40.30 -28.88 19.21
CA TYR A 414 -40.90 -28.90 17.87
C TYR A 414 -39.87 -29.15 16.77
N ARG A 415 -38.66 -29.59 17.15
CA ARG A 415 -37.55 -29.88 16.23
C ARG A 415 -37.20 -31.36 16.27
N GLY A 416 -36.95 -31.95 15.10
CA GLY A 416 -36.48 -33.32 15.01
C GLY A 416 -35.13 -33.49 15.72
N ALA A 417 -34.87 -34.69 16.27
CA ALA A 417 -33.72 -34.96 17.13
C ALA A 417 -32.37 -34.47 16.55
N LYS A 418 -32.14 -34.64 15.24
CA LYS A 418 -30.91 -34.19 14.55
C LYS A 418 -30.75 -32.67 14.43
N TYR A 419 -31.80 -31.90 14.66
CA TYR A 419 -31.83 -30.44 14.48
C TYR A 419 -31.99 -29.66 15.79
N LYS A 420 -31.93 -30.35 16.94
CA LYS A 420 -32.02 -29.69 18.26
C LYS A 420 -30.86 -28.73 18.45
N LEU A 421 -31.18 -27.58 19.03
CA LEU A 421 -30.30 -26.43 19.23
C LEU A 421 -29.76 -26.34 20.67
N GLY A 422 -30.21 -27.21 21.57
CA GLY A 422 -29.92 -27.17 23.01
C GLY A 422 -30.78 -26.17 23.77
N ASN A 423 -31.81 -25.62 23.13
CA ASN A 423 -32.71 -24.63 23.72
C ASN A 423 -33.71 -25.37 24.60
N THR A 424 -33.43 -25.42 25.90
CA THR A 424 -34.15 -26.26 26.87
C THR A 424 -34.77 -25.44 28.00
N SER A 425 -34.43 -24.15 28.09
CA SER A 425 -34.98 -23.21 29.07
C SER A 425 -35.87 -22.17 28.37
N PRO A 426 -36.92 -21.67 29.04
CA PRO A 426 -37.71 -20.54 28.53
C PRO A 426 -36.79 -19.35 28.17
N GLY A 427 -37.03 -18.72 27.02
CA GLY A 427 -36.21 -17.60 26.55
C GLY A 427 -34.96 -17.99 25.77
N ASP A 428 -34.55 -19.26 25.75
CA ASP A 428 -33.33 -19.71 25.05
C ASP A 428 -33.40 -19.41 23.55
N GLY A 429 -34.58 -19.51 22.92
CA GLY A 429 -34.73 -19.26 21.49
C GLY A 429 -34.39 -17.83 21.09
N TRP A 430 -34.84 -16.83 21.85
CA TRP A 430 -34.44 -15.44 21.67
C TRP A 430 -33.01 -15.20 22.13
N LYS A 431 -32.60 -15.72 23.31
CA LYS A 431 -31.25 -15.50 23.83
C LYS A 431 -30.17 -15.96 22.85
N TYR A 432 -30.34 -17.12 22.23
CA TYR A 432 -29.40 -17.71 21.28
C TYR A 432 -29.88 -17.65 19.82
N LEU A 433 -30.52 -16.54 19.42
CA LEU A 433 -30.88 -16.28 18.02
C LEU A 433 -29.65 -16.18 17.09
N GLY A 434 -29.88 -16.20 15.77
CA GLY A 434 -28.82 -16.14 14.77
C GLY A 434 -27.99 -14.85 14.83
N ARG A 435 -26.66 -15.00 14.98
CA ARG A 435 -25.69 -13.88 15.02
C ARG A 435 -24.39 -14.13 14.25
N GLY A 436 -23.72 -13.05 13.87
CA GLY A 436 -22.39 -13.05 13.24
C GLY A 436 -22.41 -13.36 11.76
N LEU A 437 -21.23 -13.56 11.16
CA LEU A 437 -21.08 -13.75 9.72
C LEU A 437 -21.68 -15.06 9.19
N LYS A 438 -22.01 -16.00 10.07
CA LYS A 438 -22.57 -17.31 9.74
C LYS A 438 -23.88 -17.63 10.45
N GLN A 439 -24.53 -16.63 11.06
CA GLN A 439 -25.80 -16.82 11.78
C GLN A 439 -25.71 -17.99 12.79
N LEU A 440 -24.78 -17.91 13.75
CA LEU A 440 -24.66 -18.89 14.84
C LEU A 440 -25.94 -18.88 15.68
N THR A 441 -26.64 -20.01 15.73
CA THR A 441 -27.96 -20.14 16.37
C THR A 441 -28.00 -21.32 17.32
N GLY A 442 -28.62 -21.16 18.50
CA GLY A 442 -28.89 -22.24 19.45
C GLY A 442 -27.85 -22.38 20.57
N LYS A 443 -28.31 -22.61 21.79
CA LYS A 443 -27.49 -22.70 23.00
C LYS A 443 -26.29 -23.64 22.87
N SER A 444 -26.49 -24.83 22.29
CA SER A 444 -25.43 -25.81 22.07
C SER A 444 -24.29 -25.25 21.22
N ASN A 445 -24.60 -24.45 20.19
CA ASN A 445 -23.60 -23.85 19.31
C ASN A 445 -22.84 -22.70 19.98
N TYR A 446 -23.51 -21.90 20.81
CA TYR A 446 -22.86 -20.87 21.64
C TYR A 446 -21.95 -21.49 22.71
N GLN A 447 -22.37 -22.61 23.32
CA GLN A 447 -21.54 -23.36 24.26
C GLN A 447 -20.32 -23.97 23.58
N ASP A 448 -20.50 -24.56 22.40
CA ASP A 448 -19.42 -25.11 21.58
C ASP A 448 -18.39 -24.05 21.15
N LEU A 449 -18.85 -22.85 20.79
CA LEU A 449 -17.95 -21.71 20.55
C LEU A 449 -17.21 -21.29 21.82
N THR A 450 -17.91 -21.17 22.95
CA THR A 450 -17.32 -20.78 24.25
C THR A 450 -16.22 -21.74 24.67
N ASN A 451 -16.48 -23.05 24.61
CA ASN A 451 -15.53 -24.07 25.04
C ASN A 451 -14.27 -24.09 24.17
N MET A 452 -14.42 -23.84 22.88
CA MET A 452 -13.34 -23.97 21.90
C MET A 452 -12.65 -22.64 21.58
N TYR A 453 -13.15 -21.50 22.09
CA TYR A 453 -12.63 -20.20 21.69
C TYR A 453 -11.13 -20.04 21.99
N SER A 454 -10.72 -20.47 23.18
CA SER A 454 -9.34 -20.39 23.64
C SER A 454 -8.38 -21.32 22.88
N THR A 455 -8.88 -22.29 22.11
CA THR A 455 -8.02 -23.15 21.28
C THR A 455 -7.47 -22.44 20.04
N ILE A 456 -8.08 -21.31 19.66
CA ILE A 456 -7.65 -20.47 18.53
C ILE A 456 -7.15 -19.10 19.03
N TRP A 457 -7.79 -18.53 20.06
CA TRP A 457 -7.40 -17.25 20.65
C TRP A 457 -7.10 -17.41 22.15
N ALA A 458 -5.94 -18.01 22.46
CA ALA A 458 -5.56 -18.42 23.82
C ALA A 458 -5.46 -17.27 24.84
N ASP A 459 -5.14 -16.06 24.38
CA ASP A 459 -4.97 -14.88 25.24
C ASP A 459 -6.30 -14.26 25.70
N GLU A 460 -7.44 -14.80 25.26
CA GLU A 460 -8.76 -14.25 25.53
C GLU A 460 -9.68 -15.27 26.22
N LYS A 461 -10.34 -14.83 27.29
CA LYS A 461 -11.37 -15.61 28.00
C LYS A 461 -12.72 -14.96 27.79
N VAL A 462 -13.54 -15.55 26.93
CA VAL A 462 -14.86 -15.04 26.55
C VAL A 462 -15.91 -16.13 26.70
N ASP A 463 -17.04 -15.80 27.32
CA ASP A 463 -18.19 -16.68 27.51
C ASP A 463 -19.37 -16.17 26.69
N PHE A 464 -19.63 -16.84 25.56
CA PHE A 464 -20.71 -16.47 24.63
C PHE A 464 -22.07 -17.01 25.07
N VAL A 465 -22.13 -17.93 26.04
CA VAL A 465 -23.40 -18.39 26.63
C VAL A 465 -23.94 -17.33 27.60
N LYS A 466 -23.04 -16.70 28.36
CA LYS A 466 -23.36 -15.55 29.21
C LYS A 466 -23.61 -14.28 28.40
N ASN A 467 -22.81 -14.02 27.36
CA ASN A 467 -22.83 -12.78 26.58
C ASN A 467 -23.02 -13.06 25.07
N PRO A 468 -24.17 -13.61 24.63
CA PRO A 468 -24.39 -14.01 23.23
C PRO A 468 -24.37 -12.83 22.25
N GLU A 469 -24.74 -11.63 22.70
CA GLU A 469 -24.73 -10.38 21.91
C GLU A 469 -23.33 -9.95 21.47
N LEU A 470 -22.26 -10.44 22.11
CA LEU A 470 -20.89 -10.19 21.67
C LEU A 470 -20.68 -10.60 20.21
N ILE A 471 -21.36 -11.64 19.73
CA ILE A 471 -21.24 -12.14 18.35
C ILE A 471 -21.75 -11.12 17.32
N GLU A 472 -22.54 -10.13 17.72
CA GLU A 472 -22.95 -9.02 16.85
C GLU A 472 -21.82 -8.00 16.63
N GLN A 473 -20.77 -8.03 17.47
CA GLN A 473 -19.60 -7.17 17.29
C GLN A 473 -18.69 -7.73 16.19
N PRO A 474 -18.09 -6.88 15.33
CA PRO A 474 -17.31 -7.33 14.18
C PRO A 474 -16.25 -8.38 14.48
N LYS A 475 -15.47 -8.18 15.55
CA LYS A 475 -14.44 -9.12 16.01
C LYS A 475 -15.00 -10.53 16.21
N TYR A 476 -16.04 -10.67 17.03
CA TYR A 476 -16.60 -11.98 17.37
C TYR A 476 -17.50 -12.55 16.25
N ALA A 477 -18.08 -11.69 15.41
CA ALA A 477 -18.78 -12.09 14.20
C ALA A 477 -17.86 -12.83 13.21
N VAL A 478 -16.62 -12.34 13.03
CA VAL A 478 -15.60 -13.02 12.22
C VAL A 478 -15.17 -14.32 12.89
N ARG A 479 -14.78 -14.25 14.16
CA ARG A 479 -14.22 -15.39 14.88
C ARG A 479 -15.18 -16.57 15.01
N SER A 480 -16.47 -16.32 15.22
CA SER A 480 -17.49 -17.39 15.23
C SER A 480 -17.57 -18.12 13.88
N ALA A 481 -17.50 -17.39 12.76
CA ALA A 481 -17.49 -17.97 11.42
C ALA A 481 -16.19 -18.72 11.10
N ILE A 482 -15.04 -18.17 11.48
CA ILE A 482 -13.73 -18.85 11.35
C ILE A 482 -13.70 -20.15 12.16
N ARG A 483 -14.20 -20.12 13.40
CA ARG A 483 -14.26 -21.33 14.23
C ARG A 483 -15.09 -22.42 13.56
N PHE A 484 -16.24 -22.08 12.97
CA PHE A 484 -17.03 -23.05 12.21
C PHE A 484 -16.26 -23.57 10.98
N TRP A 485 -15.66 -22.67 10.21
CA TRP A 485 -14.86 -22.99 9.02
C TRP A 485 -13.75 -24.01 9.33
N LEU A 486 -13.04 -23.81 10.42
CA LEU A 486 -11.97 -24.69 10.89
C LEU A 486 -12.51 -26.01 11.48
N LYS A 487 -13.54 -25.97 12.34
CA LYS A 487 -14.11 -27.16 13.00
C LYS A 487 -14.51 -28.24 11.98
N PHE A 488 -15.15 -27.80 10.89
CA PHE A 488 -15.65 -28.70 9.84
C PHE A 488 -14.69 -28.84 8.67
N LYS A 489 -13.47 -28.30 8.77
CA LYS A 489 -12.43 -28.37 7.75
C LYS A 489 -12.92 -27.97 6.35
N LEU A 490 -13.77 -26.95 6.29
CA LEU A 490 -14.40 -26.53 5.04
C LEU A 490 -13.40 -26.04 4.00
N TYR A 491 -12.20 -25.64 4.43
CA TYR A 491 -11.08 -25.33 3.54
C TYR A 491 -10.63 -26.54 2.71
N GLU A 492 -10.67 -27.77 3.25
CA GLU A 492 -10.33 -28.99 2.49
C GLU A 492 -11.38 -29.29 1.42
N VAL A 493 -12.65 -28.93 1.67
CA VAL A 493 -13.71 -29.04 0.66
C VAL A 493 -13.51 -27.98 -0.42
N ALA A 494 -13.17 -26.75 -0.03
CA ALA A 494 -12.88 -25.65 -0.96
C ALA A 494 -11.69 -25.94 -1.87
N ASP A 495 -10.64 -26.58 -1.36
CA ASP A 495 -9.43 -26.93 -2.12
C ASP A 495 -9.67 -27.93 -3.25
N LYS A 496 -10.82 -28.65 -3.23
CA LYS A 496 -11.19 -29.61 -4.29
C LYS A 496 -11.62 -28.94 -5.58
N GLY A 497 -11.91 -27.63 -5.59
CA GLY A 497 -12.13 -26.89 -6.83
C GLY A 497 -13.10 -25.72 -6.74
N ALA A 498 -13.18 -24.99 -7.87
CA ALA A 498 -13.99 -23.80 -8.07
C ALA A 498 -15.30 -24.08 -8.81
N ASN A 499 -15.98 -25.18 -8.51
CA ASN A 499 -17.22 -25.56 -9.18
C ASN A 499 -18.39 -25.67 -8.18
N GLY A 500 -19.61 -25.77 -8.71
CA GLY A 500 -20.84 -25.77 -7.93
C GLY A 500 -20.97 -26.94 -6.95
N GLU A 501 -20.32 -28.08 -7.22
CA GLU A 501 -20.36 -29.25 -6.35
C GLU A 501 -19.70 -28.95 -4.99
N GLN A 502 -18.54 -28.28 -4.99
CA GLN A 502 -17.85 -27.92 -3.75
C GLN A 502 -18.62 -26.84 -2.98
N VAL A 503 -19.27 -25.91 -3.69
CA VAL A 503 -20.17 -24.93 -3.06
C VAL A 503 -21.34 -25.63 -2.37
N ASP A 504 -21.95 -26.61 -3.03
CA ASP A 504 -23.07 -27.39 -2.49
C ASP A 504 -22.62 -28.28 -1.32
N ALA A 505 -21.45 -28.90 -1.40
CA ALA A 505 -20.87 -29.68 -0.32
C ALA A 505 -20.60 -28.83 0.93
N ILE A 506 -20.05 -27.62 0.77
CA ILE A 506 -19.88 -26.67 1.87
C ILE A 506 -21.27 -26.24 2.40
N THR A 507 -22.20 -25.89 1.51
CA THR A 507 -23.57 -25.49 1.87
C THR A 507 -24.26 -26.56 2.71
N LYS A 508 -24.10 -27.84 2.36
CA LYS A 508 -24.70 -28.96 3.07
C LYS A 508 -24.26 -29.03 4.54
N VAL A 509 -22.99 -28.73 4.82
CA VAL A 509 -22.47 -28.66 6.20
C VAL A 509 -23.00 -27.44 6.95
N ILE A 510 -23.20 -26.32 6.25
CA ILE A 510 -23.71 -25.08 6.84
C ILE A 510 -25.19 -25.22 7.18
N ASN A 511 -25.99 -25.63 6.20
CA ASN A 511 -27.42 -25.78 6.31
C ASN A 511 -27.93 -26.74 5.24
N GLU A 512 -27.90 -28.04 5.53
CA GLU A 512 -28.30 -29.11 4.60
C GLU A 512 -29.69 -28.89 3.98
N ALA A 513 -30.66 -28.44 4.79
CA ALA A 513 -32.06 -28.33 4.40
C ALA A 513 -32.44 -26.97 3.77
N THR A 514 -31.45 -26.14 3.40
CA THR A 514 -31.69 -24.84 2.77
C THR A 514 -32.17 -24.98 1.32
N ASP A 515 -32.98 -24.04 0.84
CA ASP A 515 -33.30 -23.87 -0.59
C ASP A 515 -32.27 -22.98 -1.31
N SER A 516 -31.37 -22.35 -0.56
CA SER A 516 -30.45 -21.32 -1.05
C SER A 516 -29.22 -21.86 -1.81
N TYR A 517 -29.18 -23.13 -2.21
CA TYR A 517 -28.02 -23.72 -2.92
C TYR A 517 -27.71 -22.95 -4.21
N ALA A 518 -28.72 -22.65 -5.02
CA ALA A 518 -28.56 -21.89 -6.26
C ALA A 518 -28.01 -20.48 -6.01
N ALA A 519 -28.52 -19.79 -4.99
CA ALA A 519 -28.04 -18.45 -4.62
C ALA A 519 -26.59 -18.47 -4.14
N ARG A 520 -26.20 -19.47 -3.33
CA ARG A 520 -24.80 -19.65 -2.87
C ARG A 520 -23.85 -19.94 -4.03
N ARG A 521 -24.25 -20.74 -5.03
CA ARG A 521 -23.48 -20.93 -6.28
C ARG A 521 -23.30 -19.62 -7.03
N MET A 522 -24.33 -18.79 -7.14
CA MET A 522 -24.22 -17.47 -7.77
C MET A 522 -23.30 -16.51 -6.99
N HIS A 523 -23.39 -16.52 -5.65
CA HIS A 523 -22.46 -15.76 -4.80
C HIS A 523 -21.02 -16.26 -4.94
N PHE A 524 -20.82 -17.56 -5.14
CA PHE A 524 -19.51 -18.12 -5.43
C PHE A 524 -18.97 -17.68 -6.79
N VAL A 525 -19.79 -17.68 -7.85
CA VAL A 525 -19.38 -17.14 -9.16
C VAL A 525 -18.95 -15.67 -9.04
N GLN A 526 -19.68 -14.88 -8.25
CA GLN A 526 -19.32 -13.48 -7.98
C GLN A 526 -18.00 -13.40 -7.19
N ALA A 527 -17.86 -14.15 -6.10
CA ALA A 527 -16.65 -14.17 -5.28
C ALA A 527 -15.44 -14.65 -6.07
N ASN A 528 -15.58 -15.68 -6.88
CA ASN A 528 -14.51 -16.19 -7.74
C ASN A 528 -13.96 -15.07 -8.63
N LYS A 529 -14.79 -14.24 -9.27
CA LYS A 529 -14.34 -13.08 -10.07
C LYS A 529 -13.67 -11.96 -9.28
N ILE A 530 -13.90 -11.89 -7.98
CA ILE A 530 -13.41 -10.81 -7.11
C ILE A 530 -12.08 -11.20 -6.45
N PHE A 531 -11.94 -12.48 -6.11
CA PHE A 531 -10.81 -12.99 -5.33
C PHE A 531 -9.79 -13.73 -6.21
N ILE A 532 -10.19 -14.35 -7.32
CA ILE A 532 -9.33 -15.08 -8.27
C ILE A 532 -9.27 -14.29 -9.57
#